data_AF-A1HNL9-F1
#
_entry.id   AF-A1HNL9-F1
#
_cell.length_a   1.000
_cell.length_b   1.000
_cell.length_c   1.000
_cell.angle_alpha   90.00
_cell.angle_beta   90.00
_cell.angle_gamma   90.00
#
_symmetry.space_group_name_H-M   'P 1'
#
loop_
_entity.id
_entity.type
_entity.pdbx_description
1 polymer ?
#
loop_
_entity_poly.entity_id
_entity_poly.type
_entity_poly.pdbx_seq_one_letter_code
_entity_poly.pdbx_strand_id
1 'polypeptide(L)'
;MAKRYPGFHKYVGLNGCYRVEYDGDVPVVEVYLRSVPSFEADSGDGELILPDPTNRRYPDIVFVLDEDEDYWTVVSMEVPSFGMDGVSEFLTALLAQDADLTQPDELLTTLQQLLEERDAVWGELPVDIETRYDAAKLTGRWLHYHPGI
;
A
#
# COMPACT_ATOMS: atom_id res chain seq x y z
N MET A 1 12.58 14.34 -22.80
CA MET A 1 11.91 14.75 -21.55
C MET A 1 10.91 13.66 -21.26
N ALA A 2 11.07 12.90 -20.18
CA ALA A 2 10.03 12.00 -19.73
C ALA A 2 8.78 12.85 -19.40
N LYS A 3 7.64 12.50 -19.97
CA LYS A 3 6.38 13.16 -19.63
C LYS A 3 5.95 12.66 -18.25
N ARG A 4 5.28 13.51 -17.48
CA ARG A 4 4.72 13.14 -16.19
C ARG A 4 3.34 12.53 -16.39
N TYR A 5 3.04 11.47 -15.65
CA TYR A 5 1.69 10.92 -15.59
C TYR A 5 0.70 12.02 -15.13
N PRO A 6 -0.40 12.27 -15.87
CA PRO A 6 -1.27 13.42 -15.65
C PRO A 6 -2.44 13.16 -14.67
N GLY A 7 -2.64 11.90 -14.23
CA GLY A 7 -3.79 11.49 -13.41
C GLY A 7 -3.67 11.79 -11.91
N PHE A 8 -4.53 11.17 -11.10
CA PHE A 8 -4.54 11.37 -9.65
C PHE A 8 -3.29 10.80 -8.98
N HIS A 9 -2.54 11.66 -8.29
CA HIS A 9 -1.26 11.28 -7.70
C HIS A 9 -1.35 10.67 -6.29
N LYS A 10 -2.48 10.81 -5.59
CA LYS A 10 -2.64 10.24 -4.24
C LYS A 10 -4.10 10.08 -3.89
N TYR A 11 -4.41 9.02 -3.16
CA TYR A 11 -5.71 8.81 -2.54
C TYR A 11 -5.55 8.13 -1.19
N VAL A 12 -6.39 8.48 -0.22
CA VAL A 12 -6.42 7.87 1.12
C VAL A 12 -7.86 7.45 1.40
N GLY A 13 -8.08 6.15 1.53
CA GLY A 13 -9.38 5.57 1.89
C GLY A 13 -9.37 5.04 3.33
N LEU A 14 -10.44 4.33 3.69
CA LEU A 14 -10.57 3.69 5.00
C LEU A 14 -9.46 2.66 5.28
N ASN A 15 -9.18 1.79 4.31
CA ASN A 15 -8.35 0.60 4.50
C ASN A 15 -6.90 0.76 4.05
N GLY A 16 -6.52 1.93 3.54
CA GLY A 16 -5.21 2.12 2.95
C GLY A 16 -5.09 3.42 2.16
N CYS A 17 -4.00 3.55 1.42
CA CYS A 17 -3.79 4.63 0.48
C CYS A 17 -3.04 4.15 -0.75
N TYR A 18 -3.08 4.92 -1.83
CA TYR A 18 -2.10 4.79 -2.90
C TYR A 18 -1.46 6.14 -3.20
N ARG A 19 -0.27 6.08 -3.78
CA ARG A 19 0.50 7.24 -4.28
C ARG A 19 1.06 6.91 -5.65
N VAL A 20 1.08 7.89 -6.54
CA VAL A 20 1.79 7.80 -7.82
C VAL A 20 3.11 8.54 -7.65
N GLU A 21 4.19 7.78 -7.56
CA GLU A 21 5.56 8.24 -7.38
C GLU A 21 6.39 7.93 -8.63
N TYR A 22 7.67 8.28 -8.60
CA TYR A 22 8.62 7.99 -9.69
C TYR A 22 9.81 7.22 -9.14
N ASP A 23 10.05 6.03 -9.68
CA ASP A 23 11.32 5.32 -9.53
C ASP A 23 12.25 5.73 -10.68
N GLY A 24 13.13 6.69 -10.41
CA GLY A 24 13.90 7.38 -11.43
C GLY A 24 13.00 8.16 -12.39
N ASP A 25 12.96 7.74 -13.66
CA ASP A 25 12.10 8.32 -14.70
C ASP A 25 10.80 7.53 -14.93
N VAL A 26 10.58 6.43 -14.19
CA VAL A 26 9.45 5.51 -14.39
C VAL A 26 8.35 5.81 -13.37
N PRO A 27 7.13 6.15 -13.80
CA PRO A 27 6.00 6.35 -12.89
C PRO A 27 5.49 5.02 -12.33
N VAL A 28 5.22 4.99 -11.03
CA VAL A 28 4.74 3.81 -10.32
C VAL A 28 3.54 4.17 -9.44
N VAL A 29 2.56 3.28 -9.36
CA VAL A 29 1.46 3.35 -8.39
C VAL A 29 1.81 2.45 -7.21
N GLU A 30 2.06 3.07 -6.07
CA GLU A 30 2.37 2.41 -4.82
C GLU A 30 1.12 2.32 -3.94
N VAL A 31 0.74 1.12 -3.53
CA VAL A 31 -0.40 0.86 -2.64
C VAL A 31 0.09 0.46 -1.26
N TYR A 32 -0.55 1.02 -0.24
CA TYR A 32 -0.24 0.81 1.17
C TYR A 32 -1.53 0.41 1.89
N LEU A 33 -1.60 -0.82 2.38
CA LEU A 33 -2.75 -1.36 3.09
C LEU A 33 -2.55 -1.22 4.60
N ARG A 34 -3.64 -0.96 5.32
CA ARG A 34 -3.61 -0.83 6.78
C ARG A 34 -3.33 -2.15 7.48
N SER A 35 -3.76 -3.26 6.89
CA SER A 35 -3.53 -4.62 7.40
C SER A 35 -2.06 -5.05 7.46
N VAL A 36 -1.17 -4.36 6.73
CA VAL A 36 0.26 -4.69 6.73
C VAL A 36 1.00 -3.81 7.73
N PRO A 37 1.55 -4.39 8.82
CA PRO A 37 2.40 -3.64 9.73
C PRO A 37 3.71 -3.27 9.04
N SER A 38 4.11 -2.01 9.14
CA SER A 38 5.44 -1.55 8.75
C SER A 38 6.27 -1.27 9.97
N PHE A 39 7.54 -1.67 9.90
CA PHE A 39 8.52 -1.52 10.97
C PHE A 39 9.64 -0.60 10.47
N GLU A 40 9.83 0.56 11.10
CA GLU A 40 11.03 1.38 10.86
C GLU A 40 11.98 1.22 12.04
N ALA A 41 13.18 0.69 11.79
CA ALA A 41 14.25 0.65 12.77
C ALA A 41 14.78 2.07 12.97
N ASP A 42 14.65 2.62 14.17
CA ASP A 42 15.44 3.80 14.54
C ASP A 42 16.84 3.36 14.95
N SER A 43 17.81 4.23 14.69
CA SER A 43 19.26 4.09 14.83
C SER A 43 19.79 3.71 16.23
N GLY A 44 18.91 3.39 17.19
CA GLY A 44 19.25 3.28 18.60
C GLY A 44 18.52 2.20 19.37
N ASP A 45 17.18 2.15 19.39
CA ASP A 45 16.47 1.46 20.48
C ASP A 45 15.08 0.84 20.15
N GLY A 46 14.73 0.55 18.89
CA GLY A 46 13.50 -0.21 18.60
C GLY A 46 12.93 -0.04 17.19
N GLU A 47 11.88 -0.81 16.89
CA GLU A 47 11.13 -0.75 15.63
C GLU A 47 9.82 0.04 15.84
N LEU A 48 9.57 1.05 15.02
CA LEU A 48 8.29 1.76 14.98
C LEU A 48 7.28 0.97 14.17
N ILE A 49 6.18 0.56 14.79
CA ILE A 49 5.01 0.10 14.03
C ILE A 49 4.33 1.35 13.46
N LEU A 50 4.36 1.48 12.13
CA LEU A 50 3.63 2.51 11.38
C LEU A 50 2.34 1.92 10.85
N PRO A 51 1.22 1.99 11.59
CA PRO A 51 -0.06 1.54 11.09
C PRO A 51 -0.69 2.54 10.11
N ASP A 52 -0.18 3.78 10.06
CA ASP A 52 -0.65 4.81 9.13
C ASP A 52 -0.06 4.56 7.74
N PRO A 53 -0.86 4.13 6.76
CA PRO A 53 -0.39 3.81 5.42
C PRO A 53 0.23 5.03 4.72
N THR A 54 -0.15 6.24 5.11
CA THR A 54 0.26 7.48 4.43
C THR A 54 1.69 7.91 4.71
N ASN A 55 2.30 7.40 5.78
CA ASN A 55 3.65 7.76 6.23
C ASN A 55 4.67 6.62 6.03
N ARG A 56 4.24 5.49 5.48
CA ARG A 56 5.10 4.33 5.20
C ARG A 56 6.00 4.59 4.01
N ARG A 57 7.25 4.09 4.07
CA ARG A 57 8.21 4.11 2.95
C ARG A 57 8.09 2.92 2.02
N TYR A 58 7.66 1.77 2.52
CA TYR A 58 7.65 0.52 1.76
C TYR A 58 6.21 0.17 1.36
N PRO A 59 5.91 0.13 0.04
CA PRO A 59 4.59 -0.24 -0.47
C PRO A 59 4.32 -1.74 -0.36
N ASP A 60 3.05 -2.10 -0.30
CA ASP A 60 2.58 -3.49 -0.26
C ASP A 60 2.38 -4.08 -1.65
N ILE A 61 2.00 -3.22 -2.59
CA ILE A 61 1.80 -3.53 -4.01
C ILE A 61 2.33 -2.35 -4.82
N VAL A 62 3.01 -2.63 -5.93
CA VAL A 62 3.54 -1.63 -6.86
C VAL A 62 3.06 -1.97 -8.26
N PHE A 63 2.49 -1.00 -8.95
CA PHE A 63 2.18 -1.11 -10.38
C PHE A 63 3.11 -0.19 -11.16
N VAL A 64 3.75 -0.71 -12.20
CA VAL A 64 4.60 0.11 -13.07
C VAL A 64 3.77 0.61 -14.23
N LEU A 65 3.85 1.92 -14.48
CA LEU A 65 3.20 2.58 -15.59
C LEU A 65 4.22 2.85 -16.70
N ASP A 66 3.82 2.62 -17.94
CA ASP A 66 4.59 3.00 -19.13
C ASP A 66 3.75 3.85 -20.08
N GLU A 67 4.40 4.75 -20.79
CA GLU A 67 3.77 5.57 -21.83
C GLU A 67 4.18 5.03 -23.20
N ASP A 68 3.20 4.55 -23.96
CA ASP A 68 3.38 4.13 -25.36
C ASP A 68 2.49 4.97 -26.28
N GLU A 69 3.09 5.62 -27.28
CA GLU A 69 2.40 6.40 -28.32
C GLU A 69 1.24 7.30 -27.82
N ASP A 70 1.45 8.03 -26.72
CA ASP A 70 0.48 8.92 -26.03
C ASP A 70 -0.58 8.23 -25.14
N TYR A 71 -0.48 6.93 -24.92
CA TYR A 71 -1.31 6.17 -24.00
C TYR A 71 -0.52 5.67 -22.80
N TRP A 72 -1.13 5.73 -21.61
CA TRP A 72 -0.54 5.18 -20.40
C TRP A 72 -1.08 3.77 -20.16
N THR A 73 -0.20 2.84 -19.81
CA THR A 73 -0.56 1.43 -19.56
C THR A 73 0.12 0.92 -18.30
N VAL A 74 -0.51 -0.04 -17.63
CA VAL A 74 0.08 -0.79 -16.54
C VAL A 74 0.85 -1.97 -17.14
N VAL A 75 2.17 -1.96 -16.98
CA VAL A 75 3.07 -2.96 -17.63
C VAL A 75 3.54 -4.04 -16.68
N SER A 76 3.52 -3.80 -15.37
CA SER A 76 3.83 -4.83 -14.38
C SER A 76 3.16 -4.54 -13.04
N MET A 77 3.07 -5.60 -12.22
CA MET A 77 2.65 -5.55 -10.84
C MET A 77 3.66 -6.35 -9.99
N GLU A 78 4.15 -5.73 -8.94
CA GLU A 78 4.99 -6.34 -7.91
C GLU A 78 4.25 -6.33 -6.58
N VAL A 79 4.43 -7.37 -5.77
CA VAL A 79 3.75 -7.51 -4.48
C VAL A 79 4.78 -7.79 -3.38
N PRO A 80 5.50 -6.76 -2.89
CA PRO A 80 6.51 -6.93 -1.84
C PRO A 80 5.99 -7.63 -0.58
N SER A 81 4.75 -7.33 -0.19
CA SER A 81 4.10 -7.87 1.01
C SER A 81 3.28 -9.14 0.73
N PHE A 82 3.62 -9.89 -0.33
CA PHE A 82 2.90 -11.11 -0.69
C PHE A 82 2.92 -12.14 0.45
N GLY A 83 1.79 -12.84 0.64
CA GLY A 83 1.62 -13.83 1.72
C GLY A 83 1.06 -13.26 3.02
N MET A 84 0.88 -11.95 3.12
CA MET A 84 0.06 -11.34 4.17
C MET A 84 -1.42 -11.54 3.81
N ASP A 85 -2.24 -11.94 4.78
CA ASP A 85 -3.65 -12.28 4.55
C ASP A 85 -4.42 -11.12 3.91
N GLY A 86 -4.29 -9.91 4.46
CA GLY A 86 -4.92 -8.71 3.91
C GLY A 86 -4.50 -8.40 2.47
N VAL A 87 -3.22 -8.58 2.12
CA VAL A 87 -2.71 -8.36 0.75
C VAL A 87 -3.29 -9.40 -0.20
N SER A 88 -3.38 -10.65 0.23
CA SER A 88 -3.88 -11.77 -0.59
C SER A 88 -5.37 -11.61 -0.89
N GLU A 89 -6.17 -11.22 0.11
CA GLU A 89 -7.60 -10.91 -0.06
C GLU A 89 -7.80 -9.67 -0.93
N PHE A 90 -7.00 -8.61 -0.73
CA PHE A 90 -7.07 -7.41 -1.57
C PHE A 90 -6.79 -7.72 -3.04
N LEU A 91 -5.75 -8.50 -3.33
CA LEU A 91 -5.42 -8.90 -4.71
C LEU A 91 -6.52 -9.77 -5.31
N THR A 92 -7.12 -10.67 -4.52
CA THR A 92 -8.25 -11.47 -4.98
C THR A 92 -9.44 -10.58 -5.33
N ALA A 93 -9.77 -9.61 -4.47
CA ALA A 93 -10.84 -8.64 -4.72
C ALA A 93 -10.56 -7.74 -5.93
N LEU A 94 -9.30 -7.32 -6.12
CA LEU A 94 -8.84 -6.52 -7.27
C LEU A 94 -8.98 -7.28 -8.58
N LEU A 95 -8.49 -8.53 -8.63
CA LEU A 95 -8.51 -9.36 -9.83
C LEU A 95 -9.90 -9.91 -10.16
N ALA A 96 -10.83 -9.90 -9.20
CA ALA A 96 -12.22 -10.29 -9.40
C ALA A 96 -13.08 -9.18 -10.04
N GLN A 97 -12.58 -7.94 -10.12
CA GLN A 97 -13.32 -6.86 -10.76
C GLN A 97 -13.38 -7.05 -12.28
N ASP A 98 -14.52 -6.72 -12.89
CA ASP A 98 -14.70 -6.66 -14.34
C ASP A 98 -14.14 -5.34 -14.91
N ALA A 99 -12.93 -4.98 -14.51
CA ALA A 99 -12.22 -3.76 -14.90
C ALA A 99 -10.95 -4.12 -15.68
N ASP A 100 -10.60 -3.31 -16.67
CA ASP A 100 -9.34 -3.45 -17.40
C ASP A 100 -8.21 -2.83 -16.57
N LEU A 101 -7.60 -3.66 -15.73
CA LEU A 101 -6.48 -3.26 -14.88
C LEU A 101 -5.21 -2.92 -15.67
N THR A 102 -5.18 -3.11 -16.99
CA THR A 102 -4.08 -2.62 -17.85
C THR A 102 -4.18 -1.12 -18.09
N GLN A 103 -5.34 -0.51 -17.84
CA GLN A 103 -5.57 0.94 -17.96
C GLN A 103 -5.39 1.61 -16.60
N PRO A 104 -4.48 2.60 -16.46
CA PRO A 104 -4.23 3.25 -15.17
C PRO A 104 -5.46 3.92 -14.58
N ASP A 105 -6.31 4.55 -15.38
CA ASP A 105 -7.50 5.24 -14.88
C ASP A 105 -8.55 4.27 -14.31
N GLU A 106 -8.69 3.09 -14.92
CA GLU A 106 -9.55 2.02 -14.41
C GLU A 106 -8.95 1.39 -13.15
N LEU A 107 -7.63 1.11 -13.17
CA LEU A 107 -6.90 0.64 -11.99
C LEU A 107 -7.08 1.59 -10.82
N LEU A 108 -6.80 2.88 -10.99
CA LEU A 108 -6.91 3.89 -9.93
C LEU A 108 -8.34 3.98 -9.40
N THR A 109 -9.35 3.94 -10.28
CA THR A 109 -10.76 3.94 -9.88
C THR A 109 -11.10 2.72 -9.02
N THR A 110 -10.66 1.53 -9.45
CA THR A 110 -10.86 0.28 -8.72
C THR A 110 -10.14 0.29 -7.37
N LEU A 111 -8.90 0.77 -7.33
CA LEU A 111 -8.14 0.94 -6.08
C LEU A 111 -8.90 1.84 -5.10
N GLN A 112 -9.46 2.97 -5.56
CA GLN A 112 -10.25 3.85 -4.68
C GLN A 112 -11.46 3.12 -4.09
N GLN A 113 -12.18 2.32 -4.88
CA GLN A 113 -13.34 1.57 -4.41
C GLN A 113 -12.96 0.55 -3.32
N LEU A 114 -11.93 -0.26 -3.57
CA LEU A 114 -11.47 -1.28 -2.61
C LEU A 114 -10.88 -0.67 -1.34
N LEU A 115 -10.18 0.46 -1.46
CA LEU A 115 -9.62 1.17 -0.31
C LEU A 115 -10.71 1.83 0.57
N GLU A 116 -11.91 2.05 0.04
CA GLU A 116 -13.06 2.63 0.76
C GLU A 116 -14.07 1.57 1.23
N GLU A 117 -13.85 0.29 0.93
CA GLU A 117 -14.73 -0.80 1.33
C GLU A 117 -14.85 -0.89 2.85
N ARG A 118 -16.06 -1.09 3.38
CA ARG A 118 -16.24 -1.21 4.83
C ARG A 118 -15.98 -2.64 5.28
N ASP A 119 -15.40 -2.78 6.48
CA ASP A 119 -15.19 -4.07 7.14
C ASP A 119 -14.34 -5.04 6.29
N ALA A 120 -13.43 -4.51 5.48
CA ALA A 120 -12.56 -5.30 4.62
C ALA A 120 -11.34 -5.81 5.39
N VAL A 121 -10.96 -7.07 5.14
CA VAL A 121 -9.83 -7.74 5.82
C VAL A 121 -8.52 -6.97 5.65
N TRP A 122 -8.30 -6.32 4.50
CA TRP A 122 -7.11 -5.51 4.26
C TRP A 122 -7.07 -4.17 5.01
N GLY A 123 -8.16 -3.79 5.66
CA GLY A 123 -8.27 -2.64 6.56
C GLY A 123 -7.99 -2.98 8.03
N GLU A 124 -7.88 -4.25 8.39
CA GLU A 124 -7.77 -4.67 9.79
C GLU A 124 -6.35 -5.11 10.13
N LEU A 125 -5.80 -4.55 11.20
CA LEU A 125 -4.55 -5.05 11.77
C LEU A 125 -4.81 -6.33 12.57
N PRO A 126 -3.85 -7.27 12.62
CA PRO A 126 -3.90 -8.35 13.59
C PRO A 126 -4.07 -7.79 15.02
N VAL A 127 -5.03 -8.34 15.78
CA VAL A 127 -5.42 -7.83 17.11
C VAL A 127 -4.24 -7.72 18.07
N ASP A 128 -3.28 -8.63 17.98
CA ASP A 128 -2.07 -8.62 18.80
C ASP A 128 -1.12 -7.46 18.44
N ILE A 129 -1.03 -7.11 17.17
CA ILE A 129 -0.27 -5.95 16.68
C ILE A 129 -0.97 -4.64 17.07
N GLU A 130 -2.28 -4.56 16.89
CA GLU A 130 -3.08 -3.39 17.27
C GLU A 130 -2.96 -3.11 18.78
N THR A 131 -3.13 -4.14 19.61
CA THR A 131 -2.99 -4.04 21.07
C THR A 131 -1.61 -3.54 21.48
N ARG A 132 -0.56 -4.07 20.84
CA ARG A 132 0.82 -3.65 21.11
C ARG A 132 1.02 -2.18 20.71
N TYR A 133 0.57 -1.80 19.53
CA TYR A 133 0.66 -0.43 19.04
C TYR A 133 -0.02 0.58 19.98
N ASP A 134 -1.24 0.29 20.43
CA ASP A 134 -1.95 1.14 21.37
C ASP A 134 -1.21 1.28 22.71
N ALA A 135 -0.65 0.17 23.22
CA ALA A 135 0.18 0.19 24.42
C ALA A 135 1.46 1.03 24.24
N ALA A 136 2.10 0.96 23.07
CA ALA A 136 3.28 1.76 22.72
C ALA A 136 2.96 3.26 22.70
N LYS A 137 1.86 3.62 22.03
CA LYS A 137 1.38 5.00 21.91
C LYS A 137 1.04 5.63 23.27
N LEU A 138 0.40 4.86 24.16
CA LEU A 138 0.05 5.32 25.51
C LEU A 138 1.26 5.53 26.42
N THR A 139 2.32 4.75 26.22
CA THR A 139 3.51 4.78 27.09
C THR A 139 4.64 5.66 26.55
N GLY A 140 4.54 6.11 25.29
CA GLY A 140 5.62 6.82 24.60
C GLY A 140 6.89 5.97 24.47
N ARG A 141 6.77 4.64 24.57
CA ARG A 141 7.87 3.69 24.47
C ARG A 141 7.71 2.86 23.20
N TRP A 142 8.81 2.76 22.46
CA TRP A 142 8.92 1.96 21.24
C TRP A 142 8.79 0.47 21.57
N LEU A 143 8.16 -0.28 20.67
CA LEU A 143 8.08 -1.73 20.79
C LEU A 143 9.34 -2.34 20.22
N HIS A 144 10.00 -3.19 21.00
CA HIS A 144 10.92 -4.17 20.44
C HIS A 144 10.05 -5.28 19.84
N TYR A 145 9.78 -5.20 18.54
CA TYR A 145 9.27 -6.35 17.80
C TYR A 145 10.46 -7.03 17.14
N HIS A 146 10.58 -8.33 17.36
CA HIS A 146 11.43 -9.18 16.54
C HIS A 146 10.46 -10.10 15.79
N PRO A 147 10.30 -9.96 14.47
CA PRO A 147 9.65 -11.01 13.69
C PRO A 147 10.51 -12.27 13.88
N GLY A 148 9.99 -13.24 14.62
CA GLY A 148 10.70 -14.49 14.87
C GLY A 148 11.06 -15.14 13.54
N ILE A 149 12.36 -15.31 13.30
CA ILE A 149 12.92 -16.24 12.30
C ILE A 149 12.94 -17.63 12.93
#